data_AF-A0A6N7IP43-F1
#
_entry.id   AF-A0A6N7IP43-F1
#
_cell.length_a   1.000
_cell.length_b   1.000
_cell.length_c   1.000
_cell.angle_alpha   90.00
_cell.angle_beta   90.00
_cell.angle_gamma   90.00
#
_symmetry.space_group_name_H-M   'P 1'
#
loop_
_entity.id
_entity.type
_entity.pdbx_description
1 polymer ?
#
loop_
_entity_poly.entity_id
_entity_poly.type
_entity_poly.pdbx_seq_one_letter_code
_entity_poly.pdbx_strand_id
1 'polypeptide(L)'
;MGFLLLPGLLLLALLLQVTVTDMIQIRGVVPDLVFLLVVFFAFVQGRREGAFWGYVAGLLQDLVTGHYFGLNALSMMAAGYLVGWCEGRVYKESSLVVTVVAGLSFLAGQMVHYLLLAFLGVTVPPGIAFLRVIFPAVLYNVLLAPIFYRRFYRMYVKGWFRFGQY
;
A
#
# COMPACT_ATOMS: atom_id res chain seq x y z
N MET A 1 -4.82 18.21 13.69
CA MET A 1 -3.73 18.50 12.72
C MET A 1 -3.18 17.27 12.00
N GLY A 2 -3.17 16.07 12.58
CA GLY A 2 -2.68 14.84 11.91
C GLY A 2 -3.53 14.37 10.72
N PHE A 3 -4.84 14.60 10.76
CA PHE A 3 -5.77 14.18 9.70
C PHE A 3 -5.53 14.87 8.34
N LEU A 4 -4.91 16.06 8.34
CA LEU A 4 -4.59 16.81 7.10
C LEU A 4 -3.22 16.42 6.51
N LEU A 5 -2.32 15.85 7.32
CA LEU A 5 -0.99 15.43 6.86
C LEU A 5 -1.05 14.16 6.01
N LEU A 6 -1.98 13.27 6.34
CA LEU A 6 -2.29 12.03 5.61
C LEU A 6 -2.61 12.27 4.13
N PRO A 7 -3.61 13.09 3.77
CA PRO A 7 -3.91 13.39 2.37
C PRO A 7 -2.72 14.08 1.69
N GLY A 8 -2.01 14.98 2.37
CA GLY A 8 -0.79 15.60 1.81
C GLY A 8 0.32 14.59 1.49
N LEU A 9 0.56 13.62 2.38
CA LEU A 9 1.56 12.57 2.15
C LEU A 9 1.13 11.58 1.07
N LEU A 10 -0.16 11.24 1.00
CA LEU A 10 -0.72 10.42 -0.07
C LEU A 10 -0.59 11.11 -1.43
N LEU A 11 -0.93 12.39 -1.52
CA LEU A 11 -0.76 13.18 -2.75
C LEU A 11 0.72 13.27 -3.14
N LEU A 12 1.61 13.53 -2.18
CA LEU A 12 3.05 13.55 -2.43
C LEU A 12 3.56 12.20 -2.96
N ALA A 13 3.14 11.09 -2.35
CA ALA A 13 3.53 9.77 -2.81
C ALA A 13 2.95 9.43 -4.18
N LEU A 14 1.72 9.86 -4.48
CA LEU A 14 1.11 9.69 -5.79
C LEU A 14 1.88 10.48 -6.85
N LEU A 15 2.20 11.76 -6.58
CA LEU A 15 3.00 12.60 -7.47
C LEU A 15 4.39 12.00 -7.68
N LEU A 16 5.05 11.55 -6.62
CA LEU A 16 6.37 10.93 -6.72
C LEU A 16 6.29 9.61 -7.49
N GLN A 17 5.25 8.80 -7.25
CA GLN A 17 5.03 7.55 -7.97
C GLN A 17 4.86 7.81 -9.46
N VAL A 18 4.07 8.81 -9.88
CA VAL A 18 3.80 9.17 -11.29
C VAL A 18 5.01 9.83 -11.96
N THR A 19 5.79 10.62 -11.23
CA THR A 19 6.96 11.32 -11.82
C THR A 19 8.20 10.44 -11.91
N VAL A 20 8.40 9.56 -10.93
CA VAL A 20 9.58 8.71 -10.84
C VAL A 20 9.35 7.36 -11.51
N THR A 21 8.11 7.04 -11.92
CA THR A 21 7.69 5.75 -12.51
C THR A 21 8.70 5.25 -13.54
N ASP A 22 9.04 6.11 -14.51
CA ASP A 22 9.90 5.78 -15.65
C ASP A 22 11.36 5.56 -15.24
N MET A 23 11.79 6.11 -14.10
CA MET A 23 13.16 5.97 -13.59
C MET A 23 13.35 4.72 -12.72
N ILE A 24 12.29 4.24 -12.06
CA ILE A 24 12.33 3.11 -11.11
C ILE A 24 11.70 1.84 -11.66
N GLN A 25 11.22 1.86 -12.91
CA GLN A 25 10.63 0.69 -13.54
C GLN A 25 11.72 -0.35 -13.81
N ILE A 26 11.62 -1.51 -13.18
CA ILE A 26 12.47 -2.67 -13.50
C ILE A 26 11.62 -3.67 -14.28
N ARG A 27 11.95 -3.89 -15.56
CA ARG A 27 11.28 -4.84 -16.46
C ARG A 27 9.76 -4.64 -16.57
N GLY A 28 9.32 -3.38 -16.62
CA GLY A 28 7.89 -3.07 -16.69
C GLY A 28 7.20 -2.93 -15.32
N VAL A 29 7.85 -3.32 -14.22
CA VAL A 29 7.26 -3.35 -12.88
C VAL A 29 7.73 -2.16 -12.06
N VAL A 30 6.77 -1.48 -11.42
CA VAL A 30 6.97 -0.27 -10.64
C VAL A 30 6.56 -0.54 -9.19
N PRO A 31 7.33 -0.06 -8.19
CA PRO A 31 6.88 -0.13 -6.80
C PRO A 31 5.67 0.76 -6.54
N ASP A 32 4.79 0.33 -5.64
CA ASP A 32 3.58 1.06 -5.30
C ASP A 32 3.80 1.80 -3.98
N LEU A 33 4.25 3.06 -4.12
CA LEU A 33 4.56 3.91 -2.98
C LEU A 33 3.30 4.30 -2.20
N VAL A 34 2.18 4.48 -2.90
CA VAL A 34 0.89 4.80 -2.28
C VAL A 34 0.41 3.61 -1.44
N PHE A 35 0.54 2.39 -1.95
CA PHE A 35 0.23 1.17 -1.19
C PHE A 35 1.11 1.04 0.05
N LEU A 36 2.42 1.25 -0.07
CA LEU A 36 3.34 1.21 1.08
C LEU A 36 2.91 2.19 2.19
N LEU A 37 2.51 3.40 1.83
CA LEU A 37 2.00 4.36 2.81
C LEU A 37 0.73 3.86 3.49
N VAL A 38 -0.24 3.35 2.73
CA VAL A 38 -1.50 2.82 3.29
C VAL A 38 -1.21 1.68 4.27
N VAL A 39 -0.30 0.77 3.93
CA VAL A 39 0.15 -0.32 4.82
C VAL A 39 0.72 0.27 6.12
N PHE A 40 1.63 1.24 6.04
CA PHE A 40 2.24 1.81 7.23
C PHE A 40 1.22 2.53 8.12
N PHE A 41 0.28 3.27 7.52
CA PHE A 41 -0.78 3.93 8.27
C PHE A 41 -1.73 2.93 8.91
N ALA A 42 -2.17 1.92 8.16
CA ALA A 42 -3.00 0.84 8.68
C ALA A 42 -2.34 0.12 9.86
N PHE A 43 -1.04 -0.13 9.77
CA PHE A 43 -0.28 -0.82 10.81
C PHE A 43 -0.12 0.02 12.09
N VAL A 44 -0.16 1.35 11.98
CA VAL A 44 -0.05 2.27 13.13
C VAL A 44 -1.42 2.59 13.73
N GLN A 45 -2.41 2.90 12.90
CA GLN A 45 -3.72 3.42 13.31
C GLN A 45 -4.83 2.37 13.38
N GLY A 46 -4.58 1.18 12.81
CA GLY A 46 -5.48 0.04 12.89
C GLY A 46 -6.43 -0.08 11.70
N ARG A 47 -7.33 -1.05 11.86
CA ARG A 47 -8.14 -1.61 10.77
C ARG A 47 -9.12 -0.64 10.10
N ARG A 48 -9.79 0.22 10.87
CA ARG A 48 -10.79 1.18 10.32
C ARG A 48 -10.10 2.24 9.48
N GLU A 49 -9.05 2.85 10.01
CA GLU A 49 -8.26 3.86 9.31
C GLU A 49 -7.55 3.24 8.09
N GLY A 50 -6.99 2.04 8.22
CA GLY A 50 -6.37 1.32 7.11
C GLY A 50 -7.31 1.06 5.94
N ALA A 51 -8.55 0.63 6.23
CA ALA A 51 -9.57 0.43 5.20
C ALA A 51 -10.00 1.75 4.54
N PHE A 52 -10.26 2.79 5.34
CA PHE A 52 -10.69 4.10 4.83
C PHE A 52 -9.62 4.76 3.95
N TRP A 53 -8.39 4.86 4.44
CA TRP A 53 -7.30 5.46 3.67
C TRP A 53 -6.86 4.59 2.49
N GLY A 54 -6.99 3.26 2.59
CA GLY A 54 -6.80 2.37 1.46
C GLY A 54 -7.82 2.61 0.35
N TYR A 55 -9.10 2.76 0.70
CA TYR A 55 -10.16 3.10 -0.24
C TYR A 55 -9.92 4.45 -0.92
N VAL A 56 -9.65 5.50 -0.14
CA VAL A 56 -9.40 6.85 -0.66
C VAL A 56 -8.17 6.88 -1.57
N ALA A 57 -7.07 6.25 -1.16
CA ALA A 57 -5.85 6.18 -1.93
C ALA A 57 -6.04 5.39 -3.25
N GLY A 58 -6.77 4.28 -3.20
CA GLY A 58 -7.08 3.50 -4.39
C GLY A 58 -8.01 4.24 -5.36
N LEU A 59 -8.99 5.02 -4.87
CA LEU A 59 -9.77 5.91 -5.72
C LEU A 59 -8.91 6.97 -6.41
N LEU A 60 -7.93 7.55 -5.69
CA LEU A 60 -6.99 8.50 -6.29
C LEU A 60 -6.13 7.84 -7.37
N GLN A 61 -5.69 6.60 -7.16
CA GLN A 61 -4.98 5.84 -8.19
C GLN A 61 -5.88 5.55 -9.41
N ASP A 62 -7.14 5.14 -9.20
CA ASP A 62 -8.10 4.88 -10.27
C ASP A 62 -8.36 6.14 -11.12
N LEU A 63 -8.37 7.32 -10.50
CA LEU A 63 -8.49 8.61 -11.22
C LEU A 63 -7.26 8.94 -12.06
N VAL A 64 -6.07 8.57 -11.61
CA VAL A 64 -4.81 8.82 -12.35
C VAL A 64 -4.64 7.83 -13.50
N THR A 65 -4.95 6.55 -13.29
CA THR A 65 -4.80 5.53 -14.33
C THR A 65 -5.89 5.62 -15.39
N GLY A 66 -7.08 6.13 -15.04
CA GLY A 66 -8.20 6.32 -15.97
C GLY A 66 -8.89 5.03 -16.41
N HIS A 67 -8.55 3.89 -15.80
CA HIS A 67 -9.06 2.56 -16.15
C HIS A 67 -9.67 1.84 -14.95
N TYR A 68 -10.82 1.20 -15.16
CA TYR A 68 -11.53 0.37 -14.18
C TYR A 68 -11.72 1.04 -12.81
N PHE A 69 -12.60 2.04 -12.75
CA PHE A 69 -12.89 2.79 -11.53
C PHE A 69 -13.36 1.88 -10.38
N GLY A 70 -12.72 1.99 -9.21
CA GLY A 70 -13.00 1.20 -8.02
C GLY A 70 -12.11 -0.04 -7.85
N LEU A 71 -11.33 -0.41 -8.86
CA LEU A 71 -10.48 -1.60 -8.83
C LEU A 71 -9.34 -1.46 -7.80
N ASN A 72 -8.60 -0.35 -7.84
CA ASN A 72 -7.57 -0.09 -6.84
C ASN A 72 -8.20 0.26 -5.50
N ALA A 73 -9.34 0.98 -5.49
CA ALA A 73 -10.06 1.32 -4.25
C ALA A 73 -10.40 0.07 -3.40
N LEU A 74 -11.00 -0.95 -4.01
CA LEU A 74 -11.41 -2.16 -3.29
C LEU A 74 -10.23 -3.04 -2.88
N SER A 75 -9.24 -3.20 -3.77
CA SER A 75 -8.06 -4.02 -3.48
C SER A 75 -7.18 -3.39 -2.37
N MET A 76 -6.98 -2.08 -2.40
CA MET A 76 -6.23 -1.36 -1.37
C MET A 76 -6.99 -1.28 -0.04
N MET A 77 -8.32 -1.10 -0.08
CA MET A 77 -9.15 -1.18 1.12
C MET A 77 -9.01 -2.53 1.81
N ALA A 78 -9.10 -3.63 1.06
CA ALA A 78 -8.96 -4.97 1.59
C ALA A 78 -7.56 -5.20 2.19
N ALA A 79 -6.51 -4.80 1.47
CA ALA A 79 -5.14 -4.90 1.98
C ALA A 79 -4.93 -4.07 3.25
N GLY A 80 -5.35 -2.80 3.26
CA GLY A 80 -5.24 -1.92 4.43
C GLY A 80 -6.01 -2.45 5.64
N TYR A 81 -7.20 -3.03 5.43
CA TYR A 81 -7.94 -3.69 6.49
C TYR A 81 -7.18 -4.88 7.08
N LEU A 82 -6.59 -5.73 6.24
CA LEU A 82 -5.81 -6.89 6.69
C LEU A 82 -4.59 -6.47 7.50
N VAL A 83 -3.83 -5.48 7.03
CA VAL A 83 -2.68 -4.92 7.77
C VAL A 83 -3.13 -4.36 9.11
N GLY A 84 -4.18 -3.54 9.11
CA GLY A 84 -4.67 -2.89 10.32
C GLY A 84 -5.31 -3.86 11.31
N TRP A 85 -5.64 -5.09 10.89
CA TRP A 85 -6.03 -6.16 11.80
C TRP A 85 -4.83 -6.76 12.56
N CYS A 86 -3.61 -6.63 12.02
CA CYS A 86 -2.38 -6.98 12.74
C CYS A 86 -1.94 -5.89 13.73
N GLU A 87 -2.59 -4.73 13.73
CA GLU A 87 -2.34 -3.67 14.68
C GLU A 87 -2.58 -4.16 16.12
N GLY A 88 -1.65 -3.83 17.02
CA GLY A 88 -1.67 -4.27 18.42
C GLY A 88 -1.34 -5.75 18.65
N ARG A 89 -1.24 -6.59 17.61
CA ARG A 89 -0.94 -8.03 17.73
C ARG A 89 0.52 -8.40 17.45
N VAL A 90 1.27 -7.48 16.84
CA VAL A 90 2.66 -7.74 16.44
C VAL A 90 3.57 -6.58 16.83
N TYR A 91 4.83 -6.91 17.11
CA TYR A 91 5.84 -5.94 17.55
C TYR A 91 6.15 -4.91 16.47
N LYS A 92 5.71 -3.66 16.69
CA LYS A 92 5.84 -2.56 15.73
C LYS A 92 7.29 -2.09 15.47
N GLU A 93 8.20 -2.46 16.36
CA GLU A 93 9.63 -2.13 16.28
C GLU A 93 10.44 -3.11 15.43
N SER A 94 9.91 -4.33 15.23
CA SER A 94 10.58 -5.33 14.40
C SER A 94 10.36 -5.03 12.93
N SER A 95 11.43 -4.58 12.26
CA SER A 95 11.40 -4.34 10.81
C SER A 95 11.04 -5.60 10.01
N LEU A 96 11.37 -6.79 10.53
CA LEU A 96 11.04 -8.07 9.88
C LEU A 96 9.53 -8.31 9.89
N VAL A 97 8.88 -8.08 11.03
CA VAL A 97 7.42 -8.22 11.17
C VAL A 97 6.70 -7.34 10.16
N VAL A 98 7.07 -6.07 10.09
CA VAL A 98 6.43 -5.11 9.18
C VAL A 98 6.63 -5.52 7.72
N THR A 99 7.81 -6.03 7.39
CA THR A 99 8.12 -6.51 6.04
C THR A 99 7.25 -7.70 5.64
N VAL A 100 7.07 -8.67 6.55
CA VAL A 100 6.22 -9.85 6.32
C VAL A 100 4.75 -9.45 6.19
N VAL A 101 4.25 -8.60 7.09
CA VAL A 101 2.86 -8.11 7.04
C VAL A 101 2.61 -7.34 5.74
N ALA A 102 3.52 -6.41 5.37
CA ALA A 102 3.42 -5.66 4.12
C ALA A 102 3.40 -6.59 2.89
N GLY A 103 4.27 -7.60 2.86
CA GLY A 103 4.33 -8.56 1.76
C GLY A 103 3.08 -9.41 1.63
N LEU A 104 2.57 -9.96 2.74
CA LEU A 104 1.35 -10.76 2.76
C LEU A 104 0.13 -9.93 2.34
N SER A 105 0.03 -8.69 2.82
CA SER A 105 -1.06 -7.80 2.46
C SER A 105 -0.98 -7.30 1.03
N PHE A 106 0.22 -7.09 0.49
CA PHE A 106 0.41 -6.79 -0.94
C PHE A 106 -0.04 -7.97 -1.80
N LEU A 107 0.37 -9.20 -1.45
CA LEU A 107 -0.11 -10.42 -2.11
C LEU A 107 -1.62 -10.52 -2.08
N ALA A 108 -2.24 -10.36 -0.90
CA ALA A 108 -3.68 -10.40 -0.76
C ALA A 108 -4.40 -9.31 -1.59
N GLY A 109 -3.89 -8.07 -1.56
CA GLY A 109 -4.41 -6.97 -2.37
C GLY A 109 -4.34 -7.26 -3.87
N GLN A 110 -3.22 -7.79 -4.35
CA GLN A 110 -3.05 -8.18 -5.76
C GLN A 110 -3.97 -9.34 -6.16
N MET A 111 -4.21 -10.29 -5.27
CA MET A 111 -5.20 -11.36 -5.53
C MET A 111 -6.62 -10.78 -5.65
N VAL A 112 -7.01 -9.87 -4.77
CA VAL A 112 -8.30 -9.18 -4.86
C VAL A 112 -8.40 -8.38 -6.16
N HIS A 113 -7.37 -7.61 -6.50
CA HIS A 113 -7.30 -6.85 -7.75
C HIS A 113 -7.48 -7.75 -8.97
N TYR A 114 -6.77 -8.88 -9.00
CA TYR A 114 -6.85 -9.85 -10.08
C TYR A 114 -8.23 -10.51 -10.20
N LEU A 115 -8.85 -10.87 -9.06
CA LEU A 115 -10.21 -11.40 -9.04
C LEU A 115 -11.21 -10.39 -9.60
N LEU A 116 -11.10 -9.11 -9.21
CA LEU A 116 -11.95 -8.04 -9.72
C LEU A 116 -11.77 -7.81 -11.23
N LEU A 117 -10.54 -7.89 -11.74
CA LEU A 117 -10.27 -7.86 -13.19
C LEU A 117 -10.97 -9.01 -13.92
N ALA A 118 -10.93 -10.22 -13.35
CA ALA A 118 -11.63 -11.37 -13.92
C ALA A 118 -13.14 -11.17 -13.98
N PHE A 119 -13.75 -10.55 -12.95
CA PHE A 119 -15.18 -10.17 -12.97
C PHE A 119 -15.51 -9.13 -14.05
N LEU A 120 -14.56 -8.26 -14.41
CA LEU A 120 -14.70 -7.27 -15.47
C LEU A 120 -14.47 -7.87 -16.88
N GLY A 121 -14.26 -9.19 -16.99
CA GLY A 121 -14.01 -9.87 -18.25
C GLY A 121 -12.57 -9.75 -18.77
N VAL A 122 -11.66 -9.17 -17.97
CA VAL A 122 -10.23 -9.07 -18.31
C VAL A 122 -9.55 -10.35 -17.88
N THR A 123 -9.29 -11.24 -18.84
CA THR A 123 -8.61 -12.51 -18.59
C THR A 123 -7.13 -12.38 -18.89
N VAL A 124 -6.32 -12.36 -17.84
CA VAL A 124 -4.88 -12.56 -17.96
C VAL A 124 -4.59 -14.04 -17.66
N PRO A 125 -3.61 -14.69 -18.30
CA PRO A 125 -3.20 -16.03 -17.88
C PRO A 125 -2.58 -15.97 -16.48
N PRO A 126 -3.06 -16.75 -15.49
CA PRO A 126 -2.66 -16.61 -14.09
C PRO A 126 -1.16 -16.85 -13.87
N GLY A 127 -0.55 -17.79 -14.61
CA GLY A 127 0.89 -18.02 -14.53
C GLY A 127 1.73 -16.82 -15.00
N ILE A 128 1.28 -16.12 -16.03
CA ILE A 128 1.96 -14.94 -16.57
C ILE A 128 1.77 -13.75 -15.63
N ALA A 129 0.54 -13.51 -15.17
CA ALA A 129 0.23 -12.46 -14.22
C ALA A 129 1.06 -12.63 -12.93
N PHE A 130 1.14 -13.86 -12.42
CA PHE A 130 1.89 -14.14 -11.22
C PHE A 130 3.40 -13.93 -11.40
N LEU A 131 4.01 -14.56 -12.42
CA LEU A 131 5.47 -14.55 -12.59
C LEU A 131 6.01 -13.22 -13.11
N ARG A 132 5.26 -12.50 -13.95
CA ARG A 132 5.74 -11.26 -14.59
C ARG A 132 5.29 -9.99 -13.89
N VAL A 133 4.17 -10.01 -13.15
CA VAL A 133 3.58 -8.81 -12.55
C VAL A 133 3.55 -8.91 -11.03
N ILE A 134 2.80 -9.88 -10.47
CA ILE A 134 2.56 -9.96 -9.03
C ILE A 134 3.86 -10.25 -8.28
N PHE A 135 4.60 -11.28 -8.66
CA PHE A 135 5.81 -11.69 -7.93
C PHE A 135 6.89 -10.61 -7.92
N PRO A 136 7.28 -10.00 -9.07
CA PRO A 136 8.25 -8.91 -9.03
C PRO A 136 7.72 -7.70 -8.27
N ALA A 137 6.44 -7.36 -8.38
CA ALA A 137 5.86 -6.20 -7.66
C ALA A 137 5.85 -6.43 -6.15
N VAL A 138 5.47 -7.63 -5.69
CA VAL A 138 5.53 -8.03 -4.28
C VAL A 138 6.97 -7.92 -3.79
N LEU A 139 7.92 -8.52 -4.51
CA LEU A 139 9.33 -8.50 -4.13
C LEU A 139 9.85 -7.06 -4.02
N TYR A 140 9.51 -6.21 -5.00
CA TYR A 140 9.95 -4.82 -5.00
C TYR A 140 9.40 -4.05 -3.79
N ASN A 141 8.10 -4.17 -3.51
CA ASN A 141 7.47 -3.50 -2.38
C ASN A 141 7.96 -4.05 -1.03
N VAL A 142 8.16 -5.36 -0.91
CA VAL A 142 8.71 -6.01 0.29
C VAL A 142 10.11 -5.52 0.59
N LEU A 143 10.97 -5.36 -0.42
CA LEU A 143 12.33 -4.84 -0.23
C LEU A 143 12.33 -3.37 0.18
N LEU A 144 11.40 -2.57 -0.35
CA LEU A 144 11.27 -1.15 -0.02
C LEU A 144 10.60 -0.91 1.34
N ALA A 145 9.69 -1.79 1.76
CA ALA A 145 8.92 -1.68 2.99
C ALA A 145 9.77 -1.35 4.24
N PRO A 146 10.83 -2.09 4.60
CA PRO A 146 11.62 -1.80 5.80
C PRO A 146 12.37 -0.46 5.70
N ILE A 147 12.86 -0.10 4.52
CA ILE A 147 13.61 1.15 4.27
C ILE A 147 12.70 2.35 4.49
N PHE A 148 11.52 2.34 3.85
CA PHE A 148 10.55 3.42 3.96
C PHE A 148 9.87 3.43 5.34
N TYR A 149 9.53 2.27 5.91
CA TYR A 149 8.93 2.19 7.24
C TYR A 149 9.85 2.78 8.31
N ARG A 150 11.16 2.50 8.27
CA ARG A 150 12.11 3.08 9.24
C ARG A 150 12.12 4.61 9.16
N ARG A 151 12.01 5.18 7.96
CA ARG A 151 11.91 6.64 7.78
C ARG A 151 10.56 7.18 8.23
N PHE A 152 9.48 6.53 7.82
CA PHE A 152 8.10 6.87 8.18
C PHE A 152 7.89 6.84 9.69
N TYR A 153 8.25 5.74 10.35
CA TYR A 153 8.14 5.56 11.80
C TYR A 153 8.94 6.62 12.56
N ARG A 154 10.13 6.98 12.09
CA ARG A 154 10.91 8.08 12.70
C ARG A 154 10.19 9.43 12.59
N MET A 155 9.64 9.75 11.42
CA MET A 155 8.91 11.00 11.21
C MET A 155 7.60 11.06 12.00
N TYR A 156 6.86 9.94 12.04
CA TYR A 156 5.55 9.85 12.65
C TYR A 156 5.59 9.69 14.18
N VAL A 157 6.56 8.93 14.71
CA VAL A 157 6.65 8.60 16.15
C VAL A 157 7.69 9.46 16.90
N LYS A 158 8.81 9.82 16.28
CA LYS A 158 9.85 10.69 16.92
C LYS A 158 9.75 12.17 16.54
N GLY A 159 8.98 12.52 15.51
CA GLY A 159 8.64 13.92 15.22
C GLY A 159 7.68 14.48 16.28
N TRP A 160 7.55 15.82 16.33
CA TRP A 160 6.75 16.62 17.27
C TRP A 160 5.26 16.21 17.48
N PHE A 161 4.79 15.16 16.82
CA PHE A 161 3.39 14.71 16.75
C PHE A 161 3.10 13.59 17.77
N ARG A 162 3.12 13.93 19.06
CA ARG A 162 2.49 13.11 20.11
C ARG A 162 0.97 13.13 19.90
N PHE A 163 0.42 12.15 19.20
CA PHE A 163 -1.01 11.85 19.33
C PHE A 163 -1.20 10.92 20.54
N GLY A 164 -2.06 11.36 21.44
CA GLY A 164 -2.24 10.83 22.78
C GLY A 164 -2.48 9.33 22.78
N GLN A 165 -1.62 8.64 23.52
CA GLN A 165 -2.03 7.44 24.22
C GLN A 165 -2.93 7.89 25.36
N TYR A 166 -4.25 7.79 25.16
CA TYR A 166 -5.22 7.69 26.24
C TYR A 166 -6.11 6.49 25.92
#